data_AF-A0AAE1L391-F1
#
_entry.id   AF-A0AAE1L391-F1
#
_cell.length_a   1.000
_cell.length_b   1.000
_cell.length_c   1.000
_cell.angle_alpha   90.00
_cell.angle_beta   90.00
_cell.angle_gamma   90.00
#
_symmetry.space_group_name_H-M   'P 1'
#
loop_
_entity.id
_entity.type
_entity.pdbx_description
1 polymer ?
#
loop_
_entity_poly.entity_id
_entity_poly.type
_entity_poly.pdbx_seq_one_letter_code
_entity_poly.pdbx_strand_id
1 'polypeptide(L)'
;MEESCYLLQLYSDNVHVMRSDFSVQGCTSLTKQMAWETIATKLQQAFPAGKRTVKECQKRWHTILTSSRPKLAKVNGDFTATGGGPPHPPLDLLDELVADILGKENVSI
;
A
#
# COMPACT_ATOMS: atom_id res chain seq x y z
N MET A 1 6.62 12.62 -10.76
CA MET A 1 6.18 11.49 -9.92
C MET A 1 5.79 12.05 -8.57
N GLU A 2 4.57 11.82 -8.10
CA GLU A 2 4.08 12.33 -6.82
C GLU A 2 4.69 11.56 -5.63
N GLU A 3 4.84 12.24 -4.49
CA GLU A 3 5.46 11.66 -3.28
C GLU A 3 4.66 10.46 -2.73
N SER A 4 3.34 10.46 -2.91
CA SER A 4 2.45 9.36 -2.52
C SER A 4 2.61 8.13 -3.42
N CYS A 5 2.71 8.32 -4.74
CA CYS A 5 2.96 7.22 -5.67
C CYS A 5 4.33 6.57 -5.44
N TYR A 6 5.37 7.39 -5.20
CA TYR A 6 6.70 6.87 -4.91
C TYR A 6 6.76 6.11 -3.57
N LEU A 7 6.03 6.57 -2.54
CA LEU A 7 5.88 5.84 -1.28
C LEU A 7 5.24 4.46 -1.50
N LEU A 8 4.16 4.38 -2.29
CA LEU A 8 3.47 3.12 -2.61
C LEU A 8 4.40 2.17 -3.37
N GLN A 9 5.17 2.68 -4.33
CA GLN A 9 6.14 1.87 -5.08
C GLN A 9 7.21 1.27 -4.16
N LEU A 10 7.78 2.08 -3.26
CA LEU A 10 8.76 1.61 -2.27
C LEU A 10 8.17 0.60 -1.27
N TYR A 11 6.91 0.78 -0.89
CA TYR A 11 6.20 -0.18 -0.07
C TYR A 11 5.99 -1.50 -0.80
N SER A 12 5.58 -1.46 -2.07
CA SER A 12 5.38 -2.65 -2.91
C SER A 12 6.69 -3.45 -3.06
N ASP A 13 7.82 -2.77 -3.28
CA ASP A 13 9.17 -3.38 -3.31
C ASP A 13 9.50 -4.15 -2.01
N ASN A 14 9.01 -3.65 -0.87
CA ASN A 14 9.22 -4.24 0.45
C ASN A 14 8.00 -5.05 0.96
N VAL A 15 7.01 -5.32 0.10
CA VAL A 15 5.72 -5.90 0.51
C VAL A 15 5.88 -7.23 1.23
N HIS A 16 6.86 -8.03 0.80
CA HIS A 16 7.17 -9.32 1.40
C HIS A 16 7.55 -9.19 2.89
N VAL A 17 8.37 -8.21 3.28
CA VAL A 17 8.70 -7.97 4.70
C VAL A 17 7.52 -7.33 5.43
N MET A 18 6.87 -6.35 4.79
CA MET A 18 5.86 -5.51 5.42
C MET A 18 4.59 -6.29 5.75
N ARG A 19 4.22 -7.22 4.87
CA ARG A 19 3.04 -8.08 5.00
C ARG A 19 3.33 -9.46 5.58
N SER A 20 4.59 -9.89 5.69
CA SER A 20 4.90 -11.18 6.31
C SER A 20 4.31 -11.28 7.71
N ASP A 21 3.71 -12.44 7.99
CA ASP A 21 3.27 -12.82 9.31
C ASP A 21 4.48 -13.07 10.22
N PHE A 22 4.34 -12.82 11.52
CA PHE A 22 5.40 -13.09 12.50
C PHE A 22 5.73 -14.59 12.62
N SER A 23 4.90 -15.47 12.05
CA SER A 23 5.16 -16.91 11.90
C SER A 23 6.26 -17.23 10.88
N VAL A 24 6.63 -16.28 10.00
CA VAL A 24 7.76 -16.44 9.08
C VAL A 24 9.06 -16.22 9.86
N GLN A 25 9.90 -17.26 9.92
CA GLN A 25 11.18 -17.23 10.63
C GLN A 25 12.06 -16.08 10.11
N GLY A 26 12.39 -15.12 10.98
CA GLY A 26 13.17 -13.93 10.63
C GLY A 26 12.35 -12.65 10.42
N CYS A 27 11.02 -12.72 10.32
CA CYS A 27 10.16 -11.52 10.26
C CYS A 27 9.85 -10.99 11.66
N THR A 28 10.80 -10.24 12.22
CA THR A 28 10.64 -9.57 13.52
C THR A 28 10.12 -8.13 13.36
N SER A 29 9.58 -7.56 14.44
CA SER A 29 9.20 -6.12 14.48
C SER A 29 10.35 -5.20 14.05
N LEU A 30 11.59 -5.60 14.34
CA LEU A 30 12.80 -4.91 13.89
C LEU A 30 12.95 -4.92 12.36
N THR A 31 12.67 -6.05 11.71
CA THR A 31 12.79 -6.19 10.25
C THR A 31 11.78 -5.29 9.53
N LYS A 32 10.54 -5.23 10.04
CA LYS A 32 9.54 -4.27 9.55
C LYS A 32 9.96 -2.82 9.79
N GLN A 33 10.57 -2.53 10.94
CA GLN A 33 11.10 -1.20 11.23
C GLN A 33 12.22 -0.81 10.26
N MET A 34 13.17 -1.71 9.98
CA MET A 34 14.25 -1.48 9.02
C MET A 34 13.74 -1.26 7.58
N ALA A 35 12.70 -1.99 7.18
CA ALA A 35 12.04 -1.76 5.90
C ALA A 35 11.43 -0.34 5.83
N TRP A 36 10.74 0.09 6.90
CA TRP A 36 10.25 1.46 6.98
C TRP A 36 11.35 2.52 6.98
N GLU A 37 12.47 2.29 7.65
CA GLU A 37 13.63 3.20 7.62
C GLU A 37 14.19 3.32 6.21
N THR A 38 14.32 2.19 5.50
CA THR A 38 14.77 2.15 4.11
C THR A 38 13.85 2.94 3.20
N ILE A 39 12.54 2.75 3.35
CA ILE A 39 11.52 3.51 2.60
C ILE A 39 11.65 5.01 2.90
N ALA A 40 11.74 5.39 4.18
CA ALA A 40 11.85 6.80 4.59
C ALA A 40 13.12 7.45 4.05
N THR A 41 14.27 6.76 4.09
CA THR A 41 15.53 7.26 3.53
C THR A 41 15.44 7.44 2.02
N LYS A 42 14.94 6.45 1.28
CA LYS A 42 14.75 6.57 -0.18
C LYS A 42 13.78 7.70 -0.55
N LEU A 43 12.72 7.87 0.24
CA LEU A 43 11.74 8.94 0.07
C LEU A 43 12.36 10.32 0.34
N GLN A 44 13.16 10.44 1.40
CA GLN A 44 13.90 11.67 1.74
C GLN A 44 14.94 12.04 0.68
N GLN A 45 15.60 11.05 0.08
CA GLN A 45 16.57 11.27 -1.01
C GLN A 45 15.88 11.75 -2.29
N ALA A 46 14.75 11.15 -2.66
CA ALA A 46 13.99 11.56 -3.84
C ALA A 46 13.27 12.90 -3.65
N PHE A 47 12.83 13.19 -2.42
CA PHE A 47 12.13 14.42 -2.06
C PHE A 47 12.84 15.05 -0.86
N PRO A 48 13.80 15.97 -1.07
CA PRO A 48 14.56 16.58 0.03
C PRO A 48 13.81 17.74 0.71
N ALA A 49 12.77 18.30 0.09
CA ALA A 49 12.06 19.49 0.57
C ALA A 49 11.12 19.16 1.75
N GLY A 50 11.65 18.95 2.96
CA GLY A 50 10.90 18.48 4.15
C GLY A 50 11.52 17.28 4.86
N LYS A 51 10.93 16.89 6.01
CA LYS A 51 11.44 15.81 6.88
C LYS A 51 10.56 14.56 6.76
N ARG A 52 10.99 13.56 6.00
CA ARG A 52 10.29 12.29 5.82
C ARG A 52 10.80 11.28 6.84
N THR A 53 10.24 11.36 8.04
CA THR A 53 10.51 10.33 9.05
C THR A 53 9.69 9.08 8.75
N VAL A 54 10.12 7.94 9.31
CA VAL A 54 9.36 6.68 9.30
C VAL A 54 7.91 6.90 9.70
N LYS A 55 7.68 7.68 10.76
CA LYS A 55 6.34 7.96 11.29
C LYS A 55 5.44 8.69 10.28
N GLU A 56 6.00 9.64 9.54
CA GLU A 56 5.27 10.35 8.47
C GLU A 56 4.94 9.43 7.30
N CYS A 57 5.89 8.57 6.90
CA CYS A 57 5.68 7.57 5.86
C CYS A 57 4.57 6.58 6.26
N GLN A 58 4.61 6.08 7.49
CA GLN A 58 3.59 5.18 8.05
C GLN A 58 2.22 5.83 8.09
N LYS A 59 2.15 7.08 8.60
CA LYS A 59 0.91 7.85 8.65
C LYS A 59 0.32 8.01 7.26
N ARG A 60 1.14 8.40 6.28
CA ARG A 60 0.66 8.61 4.92
C ARG A 60 0.20 7.32 4.25
N TRP A 61 0.94 6.22 4.43
CA TRP A 61 0.48 4.89 4.00
C TRP A 61 -0.89 4.55 4.61
N HIS A 62 -1.06 4.75 5.91
CA HIS A 62 -2.34 4.50 6.58
C HIS A 62 -3.47 5.38 6.04
N THR A 63 -3.21 6.67 5.80
CA THR A 63 -4.19 7.59 5.22
C THR A 63 -4.61 7.14 3.83
N ILE A 64 -3.66 6.81 2.97
CA ILE A 64 -3.92 6.30 1.61
C ILE A 64 -4.72 5.01 1.70
N LEU A 65 -4.27 4.03 2.49
CA LEU A 65 -4.94 2.75 2.66
C LEU A 65 -6.38 2.89 3.17
N THR A 66 -6.61 3.79 4.13
CA THR A 66 -7.94 4.04 4.70
C THR A 66 -8.88 4.68 3.69
N SER A 67 -8.35 5.56 2.83
CA SER A 67 -9.12 6.19 1.74
C SER A 67 -9.41 5.21 0.59
N SER A 68 -8.45 4.35 0.25
CA SER A 68 -8.53 3.40 -0.87
C SER A 68 -9.36 2.15 -0.53
N ARG A 69 -9.25 1.61 0.68
CA ARG A 69 -9.99 0.40 1.11
C ARG A 69 -11.50 0.40 0.78
N PRO A 70 -12.29 1.44 1.12
CA PRO A 70 -13.72 1.43 0.80
C PRO A 70 -13.99 1.47 -0.71
N LYS A 71 -13.14 2.14 -1.50
CA LYS A 71 -13.25 2.17 -2.97
C LYS A 71 -12.96 0.79 -3.56
N LEU A 72 -11.90 0.13 -3.10
CA LEU A 72 -11.51 -1.21 -3.52
C LEU A 72 -12.54 -2.27 -3.10
N ALA A 73 -13.09 -2.16 -1.89
CA ALA A 73 -14.16 -3.04 -1.41
C ALA A 73 -15.44 -2.90 -2.26
N LYS A 74 -15.77 -1.67 -2.70
CA LYS A 74 -16.90 -1.43 -3.61
C LYS A 74 -16.63 -2.08 -4.98
N VAL A 75 -15.47 -1.85 -5.58
CA VAL A 75 -15.08 -2.47 -6.86
C VAL A 75 -15.11 -4.00 -6.79
N ASN A 76 -14.59 -4.61 -5.73
CA ASN A 76 -14.60 -6.06 -5.57
C ASN A 76 -16.01 -6.60 -5.24
N GLY A 77 -16.82 -5.85 -4.48
CA GLY A 77 -18.17 -6.25 -4.07
C GLY A 77 -19.19 -6.24 -5.22
N ASP A 78 -19.15 -5.23 -6.10
CA ASP A 78 -20.00 -5.22 -7.30
C ASP A 78 -19.61 -6.30 -8.31
N PHE A 79 -18.35 -6.75 -8.36
CA PHE A 79 -17.95 -7.87 -9.21
C PHE A 79 -18.64 -9.18 -8.81
N THR A 80 -19.00 -9.32 -7.53
CA THR A 80 -19.77 -10.47 -7.02
C THR A 80 -21.29 -10.29 -7.10
N ALA A 81 -21.79 -9.07 -7.32
CA ALA A 81 -23.21 -8.78 -7.45
C ALA A 81 -23.59 -8.55 -8.92
N THR A 82 -23.79 -9.63 -9.67
CA THR A 82 -24.43 -9.59 -11.00
C THR A 82 -25.85 -9.02 -10.86
N GLY A 83 -25.97 -7.70 -11.03
CA GLY A 83 -27.21 -6.95 -10.90
C GLY A 83 -27.10 -5.54 -11.48
N GLY A 84 -26.67 -5.40 -12.73
CA GLY A 84 -26.99 -4.26 -13.60
C GLY A 84 -26.69 -2.84 -13.10
N GLY A 85 -25.73 -2.65 -12.19
CA GLY A 85 -25.29 -1.33 -11.74
C GLY A 85 -24.42 -0.62 -12.79
N PRO A 86 -24.39 0.72 -12.83
CA PRO A 86 -23.51 1.45 -13.73
C PRO A 86 -22.03 1.13 -13.45
N PRO A 87 -21.18 1.07 -14.50
CA PRO A 87 -19.76 0.79 -14.33
C PRO A 87 -19.15 1.80 -13.37
N HIS A 88 -18.27 1.29 -12.51
CA HIS A 88 -17.66 2.09 -11.48
C HIS A 88 -16.71 3.08 -12.14
N PRO A 89 -16.56 4.30 -11.59
CA PRO A 89 -15.50 5.16 -12.05
C PRO A 89 -14.15 4.44 -11.95
N PRO A 90 -13.25 4.64 -12.93
CA PRO A 90 -11.91 4.04 -12.89
C PRO A 90 -11.21 4.44 -11.59
N LEU A 91 -10.48 3.50 -11.00
CA LEU A 91 -9.68 3.73 -9.81
C LEU A 91 -8.59 4.77 -10.13
N ASP A 92 -8.30 5.66 -9.19
CA ASP A 92 -7.14 6.54 -9.30
C ASP A 92 -5.85 5.70 -9.24
N LEU A 93 -4.76 6.23 -9.80
CA LEU A 93 -3.45 5.56 -9.80
C LEU A 93 -2.99 5.12 -8.39
N LEU A 94 -3.31 5.91 -7.35
CA LEU A 94 -3.03 5.54 -5.96
C LEU A 94 -3.85 4.32 -5.52
N ASP A 95 -5.13 4.27 -5.91
CA ASP A 95 -6.01 3.16 -5.57
C ASP A 95 -5.59 1.88 -6.32
N GLU A 96 -5.16 1.97 -7.57
CA GLU A 96 -4.60 0.85 -8.33
C GLU A 96 -3.31 0.29 -7.70
N LEU A 97 -2.38 1.17 -7.30
CA LEU A 97 -1.15 0.76 -6.62
C LEU A 97 -1.44 0.13 -5.25
N VAL A 98 -2.41 0.67 -4.51
CA VAL A 98 -2.86 0.04 -3.25
C VAL A 98 -3.50 -1.31 -3.53
N ALA A 99 -4.31 -1.44 -4.58
CA ALA A 99 -4.89 -2.71 -4.98
C ALA A 99 -3.83 -3.76 -5.32
N ASP A 100 -2.77 -3.39 -6.05
CA ASP A 100 -1.62 -4.26 -6.35
C ASP A 100 -0.91 -4.72 -5.05
N ILE A 101 -0.60 -3.80 -4.15
CA ILE A 101 0.00 -4.11 -2.84
C ILE A 101 -0.92 -5.02 -2.00
N LEU A 102 -2.23 -4.82 -2.11
CA LEU A 102 -3.23 -5.61 -1.41
C LEU A 102 -3.46 -6.98 -2.07
N GLY A 103 -3.29 -7.08 -3.40
CA GLY A 103 -3.88 -8.05 -4.30
C GLY A 103 -2.94 -9.11 -4.87
N LYS A 104 -2.14 -9.77 -4.03
CA LYS A 104 -1.52 -11.07 -4.36
C LYS A 104 -1.67 -12.13 -3.26
N GLU A 105 -2.59 -11.97 -2.32
CA GLU A 105 -3.00 -13.02 -1.39
C GLU A 105 -4.52 -12.97 -1.21
N ASN A 106 -5.19 -14.10 -1.48
CA ASN A 106 -6.64 -14.36 -1.53
C ASN A 106 -7.29 -14.40 -2.92
N VAL A 107 -6.65 -15.08 -3.87
CA VAL A 107 -7.39 -15.98 -4.79
C VAL A 107 -6.81 -17.38 -4.60
N SER A 108 -7.13 -18.00 -3.46
CA SER A 108 -7.09 -19.46 -3.38
C SER A 108 -8.52 -19.93 -3.68
N ILE A 109 -8.64 -20.54 -4.85
CA ILE A 109 -9.79 -21.31 -5.36
C ILE A 109 -10.07 -22.48 -4.41
#